data_AF-A0A950A7E8-F1
#
_entry.id   AF-A0A950A7E8-F1
#
_cell.length_a   1.000
_cell.length_b   1.000
_cell.length_c   1.000
_cell.angle_alpha   90.00
_cell.angle_beta   90.00
_cell.angle_gamma   90.00
#
_symmetry.space_group_name_H-M   'P 1'
#
loop_
_entity.id
_entity.type
_entity.pdbx_description
1 polymer ?
#
loop_
_entity_poly.entity_id
_entity_poly.type
_entity_poly.pdbx_seq_one_letter_code
_entity_poly.pdbx_strand_id
1 'polypeptide(L)' 'MSRFGTVPSMRDFMAATRDRILVYDGGMGATLEQFSLTSEDYGGLAGKCHEALVLHRPDV' A
#
# COMPACT_ATOMS: atom_id res chain seq x y z
N MET A 1 12.76 -34.99 -16.99
CA MET A 1 13.06 -34.19 -15.79
C MET A 1 12.12 -33.00 -15.74
N SER A 2 11.30 -32.91 -14.67
CA SER A 2 10.31 -31.90 -14.24
C SER A 2 9.36 -31.27 -15.26
N ARG A 3 8.12 -31.80 -15.34
CA ARG A 3 6.93 -31.21 -15.99
C ARG A 3 6.02 -30.51 -14.97
N PHE A 4 6.48 -29.43 -14.36
CA PHE A 4 5.59 -28.50 -13.65
C PHE A 4 5.76 -27.12 -14.26
N GLY A 5 5.01 -26.85 -15.32
CA GLY A 5 4.85 -25.49 -15.83
C GLY A 5 4.01 -24.71 -14.82
N THR A 6 4.58 -23.64 -14.27
CA THR A 6 3.86 -22.72 -13.39
C THR A 6 2.73 -22.09 -14.17
N VAL A 7 1.48 -22.37 -13.80
CA VAL A 7 0.35 -21.59 -14.30
C VAL A 7 0.55 -20.18 -13.77
N PRO A 8 0.62 -19.13 -14.62
CA PRO A 8 0.70 -17.76 -14.13
C PRO A 8 -0.49 -17.53 -13.22
N SER A 9 -0.23 -17.22 -11.95
CA SER A 9 -1.32 -16.83 -11.06
C SER A 9 -2.02 -15.61 -11.66
N MET A 10 -3.30 -15.39 -11.34
CA MET A 10 -4.05 -14.23 -11.84
C MET A 10 -3.39 -12.88 -11.49
N ARG A 11 -2.37 -12.87 -10.62
CA ARG A 11 -1.55 -11.74 -10.22
C ARG A 11 -0.06 -11.98 -10.47
N ASP A 12 0.30 -12.63 -11.57
CA ASP A 12 1.70 -12.69 -11.98
C ASP A 12 2.17 -11.30 -12.43
N PHE A 13 2.79 -10.60 -11.49
CA PHE A 13 3.34 -9.26 -11.68
C PHE A 13 4.34 -9.24 -12.84
N MET A 14 5.23 -10.22 -12.92
CA MET A 14 6.28 -10.24 -13.96
C MET A 14 5.70 -10.52 -15.34
N ALA A 15 4.68 -11.38 -15.45
CA ALA A 15 3.94 -11.52 -16.69
C ALA A 15 3.26 -10.20 -17.09
N ALA A 16 2.60 -9.53 -16.13
CA ALA A 16 1.89 -8.27 -16.39
C ALA A 16 2.83 -7.13 -16.84
N THR A 17 4.06 -7.06 -16.31
CA THR A 17 5.06 -6.05 -16.75
C THR A 17 5.48 -6.18 -18.22
N ARG A 18 5.36 -7.37 -18.81
CA ARG A 18 5.79 -7.63 -20.19
C ARG A 18 4.73 -7.23 -21.22
N ASP A 19 3.46 -7.44 -20.86
CA ASP A 19 2.35 -7.34 -21.81
C ASP A 19 1.54 -6.03 -21.65
N ARG A 20 1.70 -5.31 -20.53
CA ARG A 20 0.84 -4.19 -20.16
C ARG A 20 1.61 -3.09 -19.42
N ILE A 21 1.00 -1.90 -19.39
CA ILE A 21 1.43 -0.80 -18.52
C ILE A 21 0.89 -1.07 -17.12
N LEU A 22 1.79 -1.05 -16.12
CA LEU A 22 1.41 -1.11 -14.71
C LEU A 22 1.23 0.29 -14.14
N VAL A 23 0.08 0.50 -13.51
CA VAL A 23 -0.23 1.73 -12.76
C VAL A 23 -0.13 1.39 -11.28
N TYR A 24 0.64 2.18 -10.55
CA TYR A 24 0.75 2.12 -9.10
C TYR A 24 -0.08 3.25 -8.48
N ASP A 25 -0.44 3.08 -7.21
CA ASP A 25 -1.04 4.14 -6.43
C ASP A 25 -0.06 5.32 -6.21
N GLY A 26 -0.61 6.43 -5.74
CA GLY A 26 0.16 7.63 -5.41
C GLY A 26 0.76 7.58 -4.01
N GLY A 27 1.46 8.63 -3.63
CA GLY A 27 2.01 8.76 -2.28
C GLY A 27 0.93 9.01 -1.23
N MET A 28 0.56 7.99 -0.46
CA MET A 28 -0.49 8.08 0.57
C MET A 28 -0.22 9.17 1.62
N GLY A 29 1.04 9.39 2.02
CA GLY A 29 1.39 10.45 2.99
C GLY A 29 0.94 11.85 2.55
N ALA A 30 1.09 12.18 1.27
CA ALA A 30 0.64 13.48 0.74
C ALA A 30 -0.89 13.63 0.78
N THR A 31 -1.61 12.53 0.59
CA THR A 31 -3.07 12.48 0.75
C THR A 31 -3.46 12.61 2.23
N LEU A 32 -2.77 11.91 3.14
CA LEU A 32 -2.99 11.97 4.59
C LEU A 32 -2.76 13.38 5.16
N GLU A 33 -1.81 14.14 4.62
CA GLU A 33 -1.58 15.54 5.02
C GLU A 33 -2.75 16.48 4.70
N GLN A 34 -3.69 16.09 3.83
CA GLN A 34 -4.90 16.86 3.54
C GLN A 34 -5.98 16.71 4.63
N PHE A 35 -5.86 15.69 5.48
CA PHE A 35 -6.77 15.46 6.59
C PHE A 35 -6.32 16.22 7.83
N SER A 36 -7.27 16.69 8.63
CA SER A 36 -6.99 17.36 9.92
C SER A 36 -6.75 16.35 11.05
N LEU A 37 -5.80 15.42 10.85
CA LEU A 37 -5.45 14.40 11.83
C LEU A 37 -4.64 15.01 12.98
N THR A 38 -5.00 14.61 14.20
CA THR A 38 -4.38 15.04 15.45
C THR A 38 -3.37 14.01 15.95
N SER A 39 -2.55 14.35 16.95
CA SER A 39 -1.61 13.39 17.56
C SER A 39 -2.33 12.19 18.19
N GLU A 40 -3.57 12.37 18.67
CA GLU A 40 -4.37 11.28 19.24
C GLU A 40 -4.76 10.24 18.18
N ASP A 41 -5.03 10.67 16.93
CA ASP A 41 -5.28 9.76 15.81
C ASP A 41 -4.07 8.85 15.50
N TYR A 42 -2.86 9.30 15.84
CA TYR A 42 -1.62 8.54 15.74
C TYR A 42 -1.27 7.77 17.03
N GLY A 43 -2.20 7.63 17.98
CA GLY A 43 -1.96 6.96 19.26
C GLY A 43 -1.14 7.78 20.26
N GLY A 44 -1.11 9.11 20.11
CA GLY A 44 -0.37 10.02 20.98
C GLY A 44 1.14 10.05 20.71
N LEU A 45 1.60 9.50 19.59
CA LEU A 45 3.00 9.52 19.20
C LEU A 45 3.46 10.94 18.82
N ALA A 46 4.76 11.19 19.03
CA ALA A 46 5.37 12.45 18.63
C ALA A 46 5.54 12.52 17.11
N GLY A 47 5.07 13.60 16.50
CA GLY A 47 5.08 13.79 15.05
C GLY A 47 3.95 13.03 14.33
N LYS A 48 4.02 12.99 12.99
CA LYS A 48 3.06 12.28 12.14
C LYS A 48 3.70 11.00 11.59
N CYS A 49 3.55 9.88 12.30
CA CYS A 49 3.93 8.55 11.81
C CYS A 49 2.72 7.92 11.11
N HIS A 50 2.61 8.05 9.79
CA HIS A 50 1.45 7.58 9.03
C HIS A 50 1.18 6.08 9.18
N GLU A 51 2.21 5.28 9.41
CA GLU A 51 2.11 3.85 9.66
C GLU A 51 1.31 3.54 10.94
N ALA A 52 1.29 4.44 11.93
CA ALA A 52 0.53 4.26 13.16
C ALA A 52 -1.00 4.28 12.92
N LEU A 53 -1.46 4.91 11.83
CA LEU A 53 -2.89 4.94 11.48
C LEU A 53 -3.44 3.53 11.21
N VAL A 54 -2.61 2.59 10.77
CA VAL A 54 -3.01 1.19 10.57
C VAL A 54 -3.56 0.57 11.86
N LEU A 55 -3.04 0.98 13.02
CA LEU A 55 -3.47 0.47 14.32
C LEU A 55 -4.56 1.34 14.97
N HIS A 56 -4.51 2.66 14.77
CA HIS A 56 -5.31 3.62 15.53
C HIS A 56 -6.50 4.19 14.76
N ARG A 57 -6.41 4.31 13.43
CA ARG A 57 -7.42 4.86 12.52
C ARG A 57 -7.41 4.13 11.16
N PRO A 58 -7.63 2.81 11.11
CA PRO A 58 -7.60 2.03 9.86
C PRO A 58 -8.75 2.39 8.90
N ASP A 59 -9.69 3.22 9.34
CA ASP A 59 -10.80 3.76 8.56
C ASP A 59 -10.41 4.97 7.69
N VAL A 60 -9.23 5.55 7.92
CA VAL A 60 -8.67 6.68 7.16
C VAL A 60 -7.83 6.19 5.99
#